data_AF-A0A1H6BSF1-F1
#
_entry.id   AF-A0A1H6BSF1-F1
#
_cell.length_a   1.000
_cell.length_b   1.000
_cell.length_c   1.000
_cell.angle_alpha   90.00
_cell.angle_beta   90.00
_cell.angle_gamma   90.00
#
_symmetry.space_group_name_H-M   'P 1'
#
loop_
_entity.id
_entity.type
_entity.pdbx_description
1 polymer ?
#
loop_
_entity_poly.entity_id
_entity_poly.type
_entity_poly.pdbx_seq_one_letter_code
_entity_poly.pdbx_strand_id
1 'polypeptide(L)'
;MCNANTDSTTTDAADTCCSSNAQKTNGDRVKTHWLDGPDLLDQPLPDDLQSALGRLFGRDSVETLAEWAREIRQRTGGGSIDVDQLCHTDDETAHWGDVDGERFHFQCFYDAVILAALEDRAVDIHTVSPRGAVVEARAVGSEKLSVTPETAVFSLGIASDAHKQSSGDPTLQDNYATVCPYVKAFPDRDAYKAWADEVPAATVATPLAGATAFARALTDERTRDQ
;
A
#
# COMPACT_ATOMS: atom_id res chain seq x y z
N MET A 1 9.70 -57.26 -51.91
CA MET A 1 8.62 -57.97 -52.63
C MET A 1 7.48 -58.18 -51.65
N CYS A 2 6.38 -57.46 -51.87
CA CYS A 2 4.97 -57.76 -51.53
C CYS A 2 4.16 -56.47 -51.70
N ASN A 3 3.68 -56.36 -52.95
CA ASN A 3 2.60 -55.61 -53.58
C ASN A 3 1.94 -54.37 -52.93
N ALA A 4 1.88 -53.33 -53.77
CA ALA A 4 0.89 -52.27 -53.78
C ALA A 4 -0.49 -52.80 -54.19
N ASN A 5 -1.55 -52.20 -53.61
CA ASN A 5 -2.86 -52.08 -54.24
C ASN A 5 -3.17 -50.59 -54.34
N THR A 6 -3.45 -50.14 -55.56
CA THR A 6 -4.10 -48.88 -55.94
C THR A 6 -5.58 -48.92 -55.49
N ASP A 7 -6.36 -47.84 -55.36
CA ASP A 7 -6.58 -46.75 -56.31
C ASP A 7 -7.40 -45.60 -55.65
N SER A 8 -7.07 -44.36 -56.06
CA SER A 8 -7.91 -43.21 -56.46
C SER A 8 -9.24 -42.91 -55.70
N THR A 9 -9.61 -41.70 -55.28
CA THR A 9 -9.53 -40.33 -55.87
C THR A 9 -10.18 -39.36 -54.84
N THR A 10 -9.63 -38.22 -54.39
CA THR A 10 -9.78 -36.82 -54.92
C THR A 10 -9.48 -35.89 -53.72
N THR A 11 -8.31 -35.23 -53.65
CA THR A 11 -8.05 -33.79 -53.90
C THR A 11 -8.20 -32.85 -52.69
N ASP A 12 -7.11 -32.12 -52.44
CA ASP A 12 -6.94 -30.83 -51.75
C ASP A 12 -7.35 -30.68 -50.27
N ALA A 13 -6.35 -30.54 -49.40
CA ALA A 13 -5.81 -29.23 -49.04
C ALA A 13 -4.73 -29.40 -47.96
N ALA A 14 -3.66 -28.64 -48.09
CA ALA A 14 -2.70 -28.42 -47.03
C ALA A 14 -3.42 -27.91 -45.76
N ASP A 15 -3.04 -28.39 -44.58
CA ASP A 15 -2.78 -27.47 -43.48
C ASP A 15 -1.98 -28.12 -42.34
N THR A 16 -0.79 -27.57 -42.18
CA THR A 16 0.03 -27.49 -40.98
C THR A 16 -0.80 -27.27 -39.72
N CYS A 17 -0.71 -28.15 -38.72
CA CYS A 17 -1.06 -27.83 -37.34
C CYS A 17 -0.26 -28.67 -36.32
N CYS A 18 1.05 -28.47 -36.29
CA CYS A 18 1.78 -28.51 -35.03
C CYS A 18 1.41 -27.25 -34.24
N SER A 19 0.42 -27.35 -33.35
CA SER A 19 0.18 -26.33 -32.34
C SER A 19 -0.07 -27.00 -31.00
N SER A 20 1.04 -27.27 -30.33
CA SER A 20 1.12 -27.37 -28.88
C SER A 20 0.60 -26.06 -28.27
N ASN A 21 -0.71 -25.96 -28.02
CA ASN A 21 -1.21 -24.92 -27.15
C ASN A 21 -0.92 -25.33 -25.71
N ALA A 22 0.24 -24.86 -25.28
CA ALA A 22 0.64 -24.71 -23.90
C ALA A 22 -0.58 -24.41 -23.04
N GLN A 23 -0.81 -25.27 -22.05
CA GLN A 23 -1.56 -24.91 -20.85
C GLN A 23 -1.08 -23.53 -20.42
N LYS A 24 -1.94 -22.52 -20.58
CA LYS A 24 -1.80 -21.25 -19.87
C LYS A 24 -1.85 -21.60 -18.40
N THR A 25 -0.67 -21.74 -17.83
CA THR A 25 -0.46 -21.84 -16.40
C THR A 25 -1.15 -20.66 -15.74
N ASN A 26 -1.85 -20.98 -14.68
CA ASN A 26 -2.66 -20.16 -13.79
C ASN A 26 -1.80 -19.11 -13.06
N GLY A 27 -1.03 -18.30 -13.79
CA GLY A 27 0.00 -17.36 -13.31
C GLY A 27 -0.40 -15.88 -13.39
N ASP A 28 -1.54 -15.57 -13.99
CA ASP A 28 -2.06 -14.19 -14.16
C ASP A 28 -2.93 -13.70 -12.98
N ARG A 29 -2.94 -14.43 -11.85
CA ARG A 29 -3.61 -14.01 -10.60
C ARG A 29 -2.67 -13.46 -9.52
N VAL A 30 -1.41 -13.20 -9.85
CA VAL A 30 -0.57 -12.30 -9.05
C VAL A 30 -1.03 -10.87 -9.36
N LYS A 31 -2.24 -10.53 -8.90
CA LYS A 31 -2.73 -9.15 -8.92
C LYS A 31 -1.76 -8.32 -8.09
N THR A 32 -1.30 -7.23 -8.66
CA THR A 32 -0.10 -6.49 -8.26
C THR A 32 -0.27 -5.79 -6.91
N HIS A 33 0.05 -6.49 -5.81
CA HIS A 33 0.15 -5.94 -4.44
C HIS A 33 1.40 -5.03 -4.27
N TRP A 34 1.72 -4.24 -5.29
CA TRP A 34 2.93 -3.45 -5.39
C TRP A 34 2.70 -2.18 -6.22
N LEU A 35 3.13 -1.03 -5.69
CA LEU A 35 3.07 0.27 -6.36
C LEU A 35 4.48 0.87 -6.45
N ASP A 36 4.97 1.09 -7.67
CA ASP A 36 6.29 1.68 -7.93
C ASP A 36 6.33 2.60 -9.15
N GLY A 37 5.18 2.92 -9.74
CA GLY A 37 5.11 3.86 -10.85
C GLY A 37 5.39 5.31 -10.43
N PRO A 38 5.67 6.20 -11.40
CA PRO A 38 6.03 7.60 -11.16
C PRO A 38 4.92 8.41 -10.48
N ASP A 39 3.66 8.03 -10.71
CA ASP A 39 2.47 8.68 -10.16
C ASP A 39 1.85 7.79 -9.07
N LEU A 40 2.54 7.65 -7.93
CA LEU A 40 2.13 6.76 -6.83
C LEU A 40 0.69 7.02 -6.36
N LEU A 41 0.27 8.28 -6.35
CA LEU A 41 -1.04 8.70 -5.86
C LEU A 41 -2.20 8.30 -6.76
N ASP A 42 -1.97 8.23 -8.07
CA ASP A 42 -3.00 7.99 -9.09
C ASP A 42 -2.98 6.54 -9.62
N GLN A 43 -2.03 5.73 -9.17
CA GLN A 43 -2.01 4.31 -9.49
C GLN A 43 -3.21 3.59 -8.86
N PRO A 44 -3.86 2.67 -9.60
CA PRO A 44 -4.95 1.89 -9.07
C PRO A 44 -4.45 0.94 -7.98
N LEU A 45 -5.15 0.91 -6.86
CA LEU A 45 -4.93 -0.04 -5.77
C LEU A 45 -5.35 -1.46 -6.20
N PRO A 46 -4.88 -2.52 -5.52
CA PRO A 46 -5.41 -3.87 -5.71
C PRO A 46 -6.93 -3.94 -5.47
N ASP A 47 -7.67 -4.67 -6.32
CA ASP A 47 -9.15 -4.74 -6.27
C ASP A 47 -9.72 -5.08 -4.89
N ASP A 48 -9.04 -5.95 -4.14
CA ASP A 48 -9.44 -6.37 -2.80
C ASP A 48 -9.29 -5.24 -1.78
N LEU A 49 -8.20 -4.47 -1.88
CA LEU A 49 -7.98 -3.26 -1.10
C LEU A 49 -8.99 -2.17 -1.47
N GLN A 50 -9.23 -1.93 -2.75
CA GLN A 50 -10.23 -0.96 -3.22
C GLN A 50 -11.62 -1.27 -2.64
N SER A 51 -12.01 -2.53 -2.71
CA SER A 51 -13.31 -3.00 -2.22
C SER A 51 -13.40 -2.93 -0.69
N ALA A 52 -12.32 -3.23 0.03
CA ALA A 52 -12.28 -3.16 1.47
C ALA A 52 -12.36 -1.72 1.99
N LEU A 53 -11.64 -0.79 1.36
CA LEU A 53 -11.71 0.65 1.64
C LEU A 53 -13.09 1.21 1.29
N GLY A 54 -13.65 0.84 0.13
CA GLY A 54 -15.01 1.22 -0.26
C GLY A 54 -16.03 0.86 0.81
N ARG A 55 -16.03 -0.40 1.28
CA ARG A 55 -16.92 -0.83 2.37
C ARG A 55 -16.67 -0.09 3.68
N LEU A 56 -15.40 0.18 4.04
CA LEU A 56 -15.06 0.92 5.25
C LEU A 56 -15.74 2.31 5.24
N PHE A 57 -15.69 3.00 4.09
CA PHE A 57 -16.19 4.37 3.91
C PHE A 57 -17.61 4.47 3.33
N GLY A 58 -18.34 3.35 3.22
CA GLY A 58 -19.72 3.36 2.71
C GLY A 58 -19.85 3.69 1.23
N ARG A 59 -18.82 3.40 0.42
CA ARG A 59 -18.74 3.64 -1.03
C ARG A 59 -18.59 2.32 -1.79
N ASP A 60 -18.77 2.38 -3.12
CA ASP A 60 -18.56 1.22 -3.99
C ASP A 60 -17.09 0.78 -4.01
N SER A 61 -16.17 1.74 -4.14
CA SER A 61 -14.71 1.52 -4.14
C SER A 61 -13.96 2.80 -3.73
N VAL A 62 -12.70 2.62 -3.33
CA VAL A 62 -11.68 3.68 -3.29
C VAL A 62 -10.54 3.21 -4.18
N GLU A 63 -10.34 3.86 -5.31
CA GLU A 63 -9.54 3.31 -6.41
C GLU A 63 -8.05 3.61 -6.26
N THR A 64 -7.69 4.72 -5.63
CA THR A 64 -6.30 5.21 -5.59
C THR A 64 -5.90 5.71 -4.19
N LEU A 65 -4.59 5.91 -3.97
CA LEU A 65 -4.08 6.54 -2.75
C LEU A 65 -4.55 7.99 -2.61
N ALA A 66 -4.69 8.73 -3.72
CA ALA A 66 -5.24 10.09 -3.71
C ALA A 66 -6.69 10.12 -3.19
N GLU A 67 -7.51 9.19 -3.64
CA GLU A 67 -8.89 9.08 -3.16
C GLU A 67 -8.95 8.70 -1.69
N TRP A 68 -8.10 7.78 -1.25
CA TRP A 68 -8.02 7.41 0.16
C TRP A 68 -7.56 8.57 1.05
N ALA A 69 -6.56 9.35 0.63
CA ALA A 69 -6.16 10.56 1.35
C ALA A 69 -7.33 11.55 1.49
N ARG A 70 -8.12 11.72 0.42
CA ARG A 70 -9.31 12.58 0.44
C ARG A 70 -10.36 12.07 1.43
N GLU A 71 -10.59 10.76 1.47
CA GLU A 71 -11.48 10.14 2.46
C GLU A 71 -10.99 10.44 3.89
N ILE A 72 -9.71 10.23 4.19
CA ILE A 72 -9.16 10.52 5.53
C ILE A 72 -9.35 12.00 5.88
N ARG A 73 -9.03 12.93 4.96
CA ARG A 73 -9.19 14.37 5.15
C ARG A 73 -10.64 14.83 5.36
N GLN A 74 -11.63 14.16 4.78
CA GLN A 74 -13.04 14.49 5.08
C GLN A 74 -13.37 14.28 6.57
N ARG A 75 -12.69 13.32 7.21
CA ARG A 75 -12.88 12.98 8.64
C ARG A 75 -12.13 13.91 9.59
N THR A 76 -11.25 14.78 9.09
CA THR A 76 -10.65 15.89 9.85
C THR A 76 -11.48 17.18 9.77
N GLY A 77 -12.72 17.11 9.26
CA GLY A 77 -13.54 18.29 8.98
C GLY A 77 -13.29 18.90 7.59
N GLY A 78 -12.68 18.12 6.68
CA GLY A 78 -12.38 18.54 5.30
C GLY A 78 -11.05 19.29 5.15
N GLY A 79 -10.24 19.33 6.20
CA GLY A 79 -8.94 20.00 6.24
C GLY A 79 -7.77 19.08 5.90
N SER A 80 -6.56 19.58 6.10
CA SER A 80 -5.37 18.73 6.26
C SER A 80 -5.42 17.98 7.61
N ILE A 81 -4.59 16.94 7.75
CA ILE A 81 -4.26 16.38 9.06
C ILE A 81 -3.35 17.36 9.81
N ASP A 82 -3.52 17.49 11.12
CA ASP A 82 -2.61 18.19 12.03
C ASP A 82 -1.89 17.22 12.99
N VAL A 83 -0.98 17.75 13.82
CA VAL A 83 -0.17 16.93 14.74
C VAL A 83 -1.03 16.26 15.81
N ASP A 84 -2.09 16.92 16.30
CA ASP A 84 -2.97 16.39 17.36
C ASP A 84 -3.85 15.23 16.84
N GLN A 85 -4.03 15.16 15.52
CA GLN A 85 -4.79 14.13 14.83
C GLN A 85 -3.99 12.87 14.51
N LEU A 86 -2.67 12.87 14.69
CA LEU A 86 -1.85 11.67 14.47
C LEU A 86 -2.17 10.58 15.51
N CYS A 87 -1.91 9.31 15.16
CA CYS A 87 -2.15 8.17 16.06
C CYS A 87 -1.07 8.02 17.13
N HIS A 88 -0.94 9.03 18.00
CA HIS A 88 -0.04 9.06 19.14
C HIS A 88 -0.40 8.00 20.19
N THR A 89 0.59 7.65 20.99
CA THR A 89 0.44 6.81 22.17
C THR A 89 1.41 7.25 23.26
N ASP A 90 0.96 7.21 24.51
CA ASP A 90 1.80 7.50 25.68
C ASP A 90 2.77 6.35 26.00
N ASP A 91 2.41 5.13 25.58
CA ASP A 91 3.25 3.95 25.77
C ASP A 91 4.45 3.96 24.81
N GLU A 92 5.61 3.53 25.31
CA GLU A 92 6.78 3.30 24.45
C GLU A 92 6.47 2.21 23.41
N THR A 93 6.57 2.58 22.14
CA THR A 93 6.46 1.64 21.02
C THR A 93 7.75 1.60 20.22
N ALA A 94 7.88 0.55 19.41
CA ALA A 94 8.93 0.47 18.40
C ALA A 94 8.76 1.48 17.26
N HIS A 95 7.65 2.22 17.20
CA HIS A 95 7.33 3.18 16.13
C HIS A 95 7.42 4.59 16.69
N TRP A 96 8.51 5.28 16.43
CA TRP A 96 8.71 6.63 16.98
C TRP A 96 9.37 7.58 15.98
N GLY A 97 9.10 8.87 16.19
CA GLY A 97 9.77 9.98 15.53
C GLY A 97 10.45 10.87 16.59
N ASP A 98 11.66 11.33 16.31
CA ASP A 98 12.43 12.24 17.16
C ASP A 98 12.62 13.58 16.45
N VAL A 99 12.20 14.66 17.10
CA VAL A 99 12.29 16.03 16.61
C VAL A 99 13.11 16.85 17.60
N ASP A 100 14.34 17.21 17.24
CA ASP A 100 15.28 17.95 18.10
C ASP A 100 15.48 17.33 19.51
N GLY A 101 15.42 16.00 19.62
CA GLY A 101 15.57 15.28 20.90
C GLY A 101 14.28 15.09 21.68
N GLU A 102 13.14 15.55 21.15
CA GLU A 102 11.82 15.20 21.67
C GLU A 102 11.25 14.00 20.89
N ARG A 103 10.90 12.94 21.61
CA ARG A 103 10.43 11.68 21.03
C ARG A 103 8.91 11.54 21.13
N PHE A 104 8.29 11.26 19.98
CA PHE A 104 6.87 10.95 19.82
C PHE A 104 6.70 9.48 19.50
N HIS A 105 5.80 8.80 20.20
CA HIS A 105 5.48 7.39 19.97
C HIS A 105 4.14 7.24 19.25
N PHE A 106 4.08 6.31 18.31
CA PHE A 106 2.93 6.09 17.44
C PHE A 106 2.47 4.64 17.45
N GLN A 107 1.20 4.42 17.10
CA GLN A 107 0.67 3.07 16.87
C GLN A 107 1.09 2.49 15.51
N CYS A 108 1.29 3.33 14.49
CA CYS A 108 1.91 2.93 13.23
C CYS A 108 3.08 3.84 12.89
N PHE A 109 4.07 3.30 12.19
CA PHE A 109 5.28 4.05 11.86
C PHE A 109 5.02 5.23 10.89
N TYR A 110 3.92 5.17 10.13
CA TYR A 110 3.67 6.13 9.07
C TYR A 110 3.26 7.51 9.62
N ASP A 111 2.67 7.58 10.82
CA ASP A 111 2.41 8.85 11.49
C ASP A 111 3.71 9.62 11.80
N ALA A 112 4.84 8.94 12.01
CA ALA A 112 6.14 9.60 12.12
C ALA A 112 6.61 10.22 10.79
N VAL A 113 6.21 9.64 9.65
CA VAL A 113 6.44 10.23 8.31
C VAL A 113 5.51 11.43 8.10
N ILE A 114 4.26 11.35 8.55
CA ILE A 114 3.31 12.48 8.48
C ILE A 114 3.78 13.62 9.39
N LEU A 115 4.26 13.33 10.59
CA LEU A 115 4.87 14.31 11.50
C LEU A 115 5.96 15.10 10.79
N ALA A 116 6.84 14.42 10.04
CA ALA A 116 7.89 15.10 9.29
C ALA A 116 7.37 16.02 8.18
N ALA A 117 6.19 15.74 7.62
CA ALA A 117 5.55 16.63 6.66
C ALA A 117 4.84 17.82 7.31
N LEU A 118 4.55 17.75 8.61
CA LEU A 118 3.92 18.81 9.41
C LEU A 118 4.95 19.70 10.11
N GLU A 119 6.13 19.17 10.39
CA GLU A 119 7.24 19.87 11.03
C GLU A 119 8.19 20.48 9.98
N ASP A 120 8.65 21.71 10.23
CA ASP A 120 9.71 22.35 9.43
C ASP A 120 11.11 21.74 9.69
N ARG A 121 11.20 20.92 10.75
CA ARG A 121 12.45 20.35 11.25
C ARG A 121 12.66 18.93 10.75
N ALA A 122 13.90 18.46 10.86
CA ALA A 122 14.22 17.09 10.54
C ALA A 122 13.64 16.15 11.60
N VAL A 123 13.05 15.04 11.15
CA VAL A 123 12.53 13.99 12.02
C VAL A 123 13.33 12.71 11.79
N ASP A 124 13.90 12.17 12.86
CA ASP A 124 14.51 10.84 12.86
C ASP A 124 13.45 9.81 13.21
N ILE A 125 13.20 8.87 12.30
CA ILE A 125 12.12 7.89 12.37
C ILE A 125 12.74 6.52 12.58
N HIS A 126 12.17 5.77 13.51
CA HIS A 126 12.55 4.40 13.78
C HIS A 126 11.32 3.50 13.84
N THR A 127 11.47 2.31 13.27
CA THR A 127 10.46 1.27 13.34
C THR A 127 11.09 -0.12 13.33
N VAL A 128 10.38 -1.08 13.90
CA VAL A 128 10.72 -2.49 13.82
C VAL A 128 9.66 -3.21 13.01
N SER A 129 10.07 -3.86 11.94
CA SER A 129 9.22 -4.69 11.10
C SER A 129 8.60 -5.85 11.89
N PRO A 130 7.51 -6.47 11.42
CA PRO A 130 6.85 -7.57 12.12
C PRO A 130 7.76 -8.76 12.49
N ARG A 131 8.86 -8.96 11.75
CA ARG A 131 9.85 -10.04 12.00
C ARG A 131 11.14 -9.55 12.67
N GLY A 132 11.13 -8.34 13.25
CA GLY A 132 12.21 -7.84 14.11
C GLY A 132 13.33 -7.08 13.40
N ALA A 133 13.29 -6.93 12.07
CA ALA A 133 14.28 -6.10 11.37
C ALA A 133 13.98 -4.62 11.61
N VAL A 134 15.02 -3.85 11.95
CA VAL A 134 14.96 -2.40 12.14
C VAL A 134 14.90 -1.71 10.78
N VAL A 135 14.04 -0.70 10.68
CA VAL A 135 13.99 0.24 9.55
C VAL A 135 14.05 1.65 10.13
N GLU A 136 14.96 2.45 9.61
CA GLU A 136 15.17 3.83 10.03
C GLU A 136 15.01 4.76 8.85
N ALA A 137 14.54 5.96 9.12
CA ALA A 137 14.49 7.01 8.13
C ALA A 137 14.80 8.37 8.75
N ARG A 138 15.32 9.28 7.94
CA ARG A 138 15.42 10.69 8.28
C ARG A 138 14.65 11.50 7.25
N ALA A 139 13.65 12.22 7.73
CA ALA A 139 12.77 13.02 6.91
C ALA A 139 13.01 14.51 7.17
N VAL A 140 12.93 15.34 6.13
CA VAL A 140 12.99 16.81 6.26
C VAL A 140 11.85 17.41 5.45
N GLY A 141 10.85 17.93 6.15
CA GLY A 141 9.60 18.36 5.54
C GLY A 141 8.97 17.22 4.74
N SER A 142 8.24 17.62 3.70
CA SER A 142 7.49 16.69 2.87
C SER A 142 8.23 16.23 1.59
N GLU A 143 9.51 16.58 1.42
CA GLU A 143 10.23 16.37 0.16
C GLU A 143 11.41 15.40 0.28
N LYS A 144 12.12 15.41 1.41
CA LYS A 144 13.37 14.66 1.56
C LYS A 144 13.19 13.53 2.55
N LEU A 145 13.50 12.31 2.11
CA LEU A 145 13.48 11.12 2.93
C LEU A 145 14.67 10.23 2.59
N SER A 146 15.57 10.04 3.56
CA SER A 146 16.65 9.04 3.48
C SER A 146 16.28 7.85 4.34
N VAL A 147 16.45 6.63 3.81
CA VAL A 147 15.92 5.40 4.43
C VAL A 147 17.04 4.36 4.56
N THR A 148 17.06 3.64 5.68
CA THR A 148 17.95 2.50 5.93
C THR A 148 17.14 1.29 6.41
N PRO A 149 17.24 0.12 5.74
CA PRO A 149 17.99 -0.11 4.49
C PRO A 149 17.36 0.63 3.29
N GLU A 150 18.15 0.95 2.27
CA GLU A 150 17.68 1.67 1.07
C GLU A 150 16.58 0.90 0.30
N THR A 151 16.55 -0.42 0.45
CA THR A 151 15.54 -1.31 -0.14
C THR A 151 14.24 -1.35 0.64
N ALA A 152 14.14 -0.63 1.76
CA ALA A 152 12.98 -0.71 2.63
C ALA A 152 11.70 -0.30 1.91
N VAL A 153 10.62 -0.97 2.30
CA VAL A 153 9.29 -0.81 1.74
C VAL A 153 8.31 -0.59 2.88
N PHE A 154 7.14 -0.07 2.57
CA PHE A 154 6.05 -0.09 3.51
C PHE A 154 4.77 -0.61 2.88
N SER A 155 3.95 -1.24 3.72
CA SER A 155 2.61 -1.66 3.37
C SER A 155 1.60 -0.59 3.76
N LEU A 156 0.55 -0.52 2.97
CA LEU A 156 -0.74 0.03 3.35
C LEU A 156 -1.76 -1.10 3.23
N GLY A 157 -2.74 -1.12 4.12
CA GLY A 157 -3.74 -2.17 4.08
C GLY A 157 -4.81 -2.05 5.14
N ILE A 158 -5.71 -3.02 5.09
CA ILE A 158 -6.89 -3.07 5.93
C ILE A 158 -7.30 -4.52 6.13
N ALA A 159 -7.79 -4.86 7.34
CA ALA A 159 -8.37 -6.18 7.59
C ALA A 159 -9.47 -6.47 6.58
N SER A 160 -9.52 -7.70 6.05
CA SER A 160 -10.53 -8.07 5.05
C SER A 160 -11.97 -7.95 5.56
N ASP A 161 -12.15 -8.03 6.88
CA ASP A 161 -13.43 -7.93 7.57
C ASP A 161 -13.67 -6.61 8.32
N ALA A 162 -12.83 -5.59 8.09
CA ALA A 162 -12.93 -4.26 8.68
C ALA A 162 -14.34 -3.63 8.63
N HIS A 163 -15.05 -3.84 7.52
CA HIS A 163 -16.42 -3.37 7.33
C HIS A 163 -17.43 -3.88 8.37
N LYS A 164 -17.15 -4.98 9.08
CA LYS A 164 -18.02 -5.45 10.18
C LYS A 164 -17.95 -4.55 11.42
N GLN A 165 -16.91 -3.73 11.49
CA GLN A 165 -16.64 -2.83 12.61
C GLN A 165 -17.06 -1.38 12.30
N SER A 166 -17.45 -1.09 11.05
CA SER A 166 -17.89 0.24 10.59
C SER A 166 -19.31 0.20 10.04
N SER A 167 -20.10 1.23 10.31
CA SER A 167 -21.40 1.45 9.68
C SER A 167 -21.32 2.12 8.29
N GLY A 168 -20.13 2.16 7.68
CA GLY A 168 -19.86 2.86 6.42
C GLY A 168 -19.57 4.35 6.59
N ASP A 169 -19.34 4.81 7.82
CA ASP A 169 -18.93 6.19 8.11
C ASP A 169 -18.01 6.20 9.35
N PRO A 170 -16.75 5.77 9.20
CA PRO A 170 -15.83 5.63 10.31
C PRO A 170 -15.31 7.00 10.74
N THR A 171 -15.16 7.19 12.04
CA THR A 171 -14.38 8.32 12.56
C THR A 171 -12.90 8.19 12.15
N LEU A 172 -12.12 9.25 12.32
CA LEU A 172 -10.67 9.18 12.11
C LEU A 172 -10.03 8.12 13.02
N GLN A 173 -10.49 8.00 14.26
CA GLN A 173 -10.02 7.00 15.21
C GLN A 173 -10.37 5.57 14.75
N ASP A 174 -11.57 5.34 14.22
CA ASP A 174 -11.94 4.03 13.67
C ASP A 174 -11.08 3.67 12.46
N ASN A 175 -10.77 4.64 11.59
CA ASN A 175 -9.83 4.45 10.49
C ASN A 175 -8.46 4.02 11.00
N TYR A 176 -7.91 4.72 12.01
CA TYR A 176 -6.63 4.35 12.61
C TYR A 176 -6.65 2.94 13.20
N ALA A 177 -7.66 2.60 14.00
CA ALA A 177 -7.80 1.27 14.61
C ALA A 177 -7.83 0.15 13.55
N THR A 178 -8.39 0.44 12.38
CA THR A 178 -8.55 -0.53 11.30
C THR A 178 -7.31 -0.65 10.40
N VAL A 179 -6.63 0.46 10.16
CA VAL A 179 -5.56 0.59 9.15
C VAL A 179 -4.16 0.43 9.76
N CYS A 180 -3.89 1.06 10.91
CA CYS A 180 -2.58 1.02 11.58
C CYS A 180 -1.98 -0.39 11.74
N PRO A 181 -2.76 -1.44 12.05
CA PRO A 181 -2.23 -2.80 12.16
C PRO A 181 -1.57 -3.33 10.87
N TYR A 182 -1.90 -2.76 9.70
CA TYR A 182 -1.41 -3.18 8.39
C TYR A 182 -0.56 -2.12 7.69
N VAL A 183 -0.28 -1.00 8.37
CA VAL A 183 0.70 -0.01 7.95
C VAL A 183 2.03 -0.34 8.61
N LYS A 184 2.87 -1.09 7.89
CA LYS A 184 4.11 -1.68 8.41
C LYS A 184 5.28 -1.38 7.48
N ALA A 185 6.46 -1.21 8.04
CA ALA A 185 7.69 -1.11 7.27
C ALA A 185 8.43 -2.45 7.26
N PHE A 186 9.15 -2.72 6.18
CA PHE A 186 9.92 -3.94 5.97
C PHE A 186 11.28 -3.59 5.38
N PRO A 187 12.34 -4.38 5.66
CA PRO A 187 13.68 -4.13 5.13
C PRO A 187 13.75 -4.26 3.60
N ASP A 188 12.86 -5.05 3.01
CA ASP A 188 12.78 -5.28 1.58
C ASP A 188 11.40 -5.85 1.16
N ARG A 189 11.23 -6.01 -0.15
CA ARG A 189 10.01 -6.53 -0.78
C ARG A 189 9.72 -7.99 -0.41
N ASP A 190 10.74 -8.82 -0.22
CA ASP A 190 10.55 -10.24 0.10
C ASP A 190 10.03 -10.42 1.52
N ALA A 191 10.54 -9.62 2.46
CA ALA A 191 10.04 -9.54 3.83
C ALA A 191 8.57 -9.10 3.87
N TYR A 192 8.18 -8.09 3.08
CA TYR A 192 6.78 -7.71 2.92
C TYR A 192 5.94 -8.86 2.39
N LYS A 193 6.36 -9.49 1.29
CA LYS A 193 5.59 -10.57 0.65
C LYS A 193 5.34 -11.73 1.61
N ALA A 194 6.38 -12.15 2.33
CA ALA A 194 6.28 -13.25 3.28
C ALA A 194 5.32 -12.93 4.45
N TRP A 195 5.22 -11.67 4.86
CA TRP A 195 4.23 -11.23 5.85
C TRP A 195 2.81 -11.14 5.25
N ALA A 196 2.69 -10.57 4.04
CA ALA A 196 1.41 -10.39 3.36
C ALA A 196 0.69 -11.72 3.10
N ASP A 197 1.44 -12.78 2.81
CA ASP A 197 0.91 -14.14 2.61
C ASP A 197 0.31 -14.76 3.89
N GLU A 198 0.62 -14.22 5.08
CA GLU A 198 0.24 -14.78 6.39
C GLU A 198 -0.90 -14.00 7.08
N VAL A 199 -1.21 -12.78 6.62
CA VAL A 199 -2.18 -11.91 7.28
C VAL A 199 -3.55 -11.92 6.60
N PRO A 200 -4.65 -11.88 7.37
CA PRO A 200 -6.01 -11.81 6.82
C PRO A 200 -6.39 -10.37 6.44
N ALA A 201 -5.60 -9.76 5.55
CA ALA A 201 -5.77 -8.37 5.16
C ALA A 201 -5.52 -8.17 3.67
N ALA A 202 -6.22 -7.19 3.10
CA ALA A 202 -5.87 -6.68 1.78
C ALA A 202 -4.75 -5.65 1.96
N THR A 203 -3.59 -5.88 1.34
CA THR A 203 -2.43 -5.01 1.49
C THR A 203 -1.79 -4.69 0.14
N VAL A 204 -1.12 -3.56 0.07
CA VAL A 204 -0.27 -3.15 -1.04
C VAL A 204 1.03 -2.59 -0.48
N ALA A 205 2.17 -2.80 -1.14
CA ALA A 205 3.43 -2.19 -0.73
C ALA A 205 4.01 -1.26 -1.77
N THR A 206 4.85 -0.34 -1.31
CA THR A 206 5.59 0.60 -2.15
C THR A 206 6.95 0.91 -1.50
N PRO A 207 7.98 1.30 -2.28
CA PRO A 207 9.26 1.73 -1.71
C PRO A 207 9.08 2.83 -0.66
N LEU A 208 9.76 2.70 0.48
CA LEU A 208 9.65 3.67 1.57
C LEU A 208 10.18 5.05 1.17
N ALA A 209 11.14 5.12 0.24
CA ALA A 209 11.60 6.39 -0.33
C ALA A 209 10.47 7.23 -0.97
N GLY A 210 9.39 6.60 -1.44
CA GLY A 210 8.21 7.27 -2.01
C GLY A 210 7.14 7.67 -0.98
N ALA A 211 7.34 7.37 0.30
CA ALA A 211 6.33 7.56 1.35
C ALA A 211 5.89 9.00 1.54
N THR A 212 6.74 9.98 1.22
CA THR A 212 6.39 11.39 1.38
C THR A 212 5.24 11.84 0.48
N ALA A 213 5.01 11.17 -0.65
CA ALA A 213 3.93 11.54 -1.57
C ALA A 213 2.54 11.37 -0.94
N PHE A 214 2.30 10.27 -0.22
CA PHE A 214 1.03 10.06 0.46
C PHE A 214 0.90 10.91 1.73
N ALA A 215 1.99 11.15 2.47
CA ALA A 215 2.00 12.08 3.59
C ALA A 215 1.61 13.50 3.14
N ARG A 216 2.15 13.97 2.02
CA ARG A 216 1.75 15.24 1.40
C ARG A 216 0.27 15.29 1.04
N ALA A 217 -0.28 14.22 0.49
CA ALA A 217 -1.70 14.18 0.15
C ALA A 217 -2.62 14.33 1.38
N LEU A 218 -2.14 13.93 2.56
CA LEU A 218 -2.84 14.05 3.83
C LEU A 218 -2.66 15.44 4.48
N THR A 219 -1.51 16.09 4.28
CA THR A 219 -1.15 17.35 4.96
C THR A 219 -1.30 18.60 4.09
N ASP A 220 -1.32 18.49 2.75
CA ASP A 220 -1.51 19.63 1.86
C ASP A 220 -2.98 20.08 1.84
N GLU A 221 -3.25 21.35 2.19
CA GLU A 221 -4.56 21.98 2.02
C GLU A 221 -4.92 22.25 0.54
N ARG A 222 -3.98 22.05 -0.40
CA ARG A 222 -4.16 22.34 -1.83
C ARG A 222 -5.07 21.32 -2.52
N THR A 223 -6.35 21.43 -2.22
CA THR A 223 -7.45 21.03 -3.09
C THR A 223 -8.63 22.00 -2.87
N ARG A 224 -8.36 23.29 -3.05
CA ARG A 224 -9.38 24.26 -3.46
C ARG A 224 -8.84 25.02 -4.67
N ASP A 225 -9.66 25.06 -5.71
CA ASP A 225 -9.56 25.81 -6.97
C ASP A 225 -8.64 25.26 -8.06
N GLN A 226 -9.20 24.35 -8.87
CA GLN A 226 -9.27 24.50 -10.34
C GLN A 226 -10.69 24.20 -10.81
#